data_AF-A0A6P4YKE2-F1
#
_entry.id   AF-A0A6P4YKE2-F1
#
_cell.length_a   1.000
_cell.length_b   1.000
_cell.length_c   1.000
_cell.angle_alpha   90.00
_cell.angle_beta   90.00
_cell.angle_gamma   90.00
#
_symmetry.space_group_name_H-M   'P 1'
#
loop_
_entity.id
_entity.type
_entity.pdbx_description
1 polymer ?
#
loop_
_entity_poly.entity_id
_entity_poly.type
_entity_poly.pdbx_seq_one_letter_code
_entity_poly.pdbx_strand_id
1 'polypeptide(L)'
;MGKFHCCVPSCTNDSRYDPEKKLSFHRFPKDSTQRKAWIVKIRRDIGKDFQLSDNTRVCSAHFPAEDFTRTLIGLRNLKAGAVPSIFDWTKTTTKRCGPRRRLNDVNPAPGCSSDAGDLTDNGSSGSVPAPSAEHDYLPPSEIERLQARVKEVEQEKLQLKFYLERFSSDDQTINFYTGFKNYKTLTSVFNALQPTANTMIRWAQMQRHSSNIDNVKMSAFTESEGCLPLIDQFFMFLCRVKQGFAEDDLAIRFGVSQSSVSRLLITWANYLYFMLGSLEIWPSRSVVDKNMPESFRKTYPKTRVIIDCTEIKVQTPSSKVLNSEIYSNYKSHTTFKSLVGITPCGVVSFVSTLYTGAISDKEITAKSGIIDLIEAGDQVMADKGFLIQDMLETKQASLVIPPFLGKKGKFSAAEVSKTHEIARLRIHVERAIRRIKEYPIFDGVVPLSLAPSINQVWTVCSILTNFRGPLF
;
A
#
# COMPACT_ATOMS: atom_id res chain seq x y z
N MET A 1 9.22 -14.10 -36.91
CA MET A 1 9.15 -12.64 -36.65
C MET A 1 10.54 -12.06 -36.78
N GLY A 2 10.69 -10.92 -37.45
CA GLY A 2 12.01 -10.27 -37.61
C GLY A 2 12.57 -9.81 -36.26
N LYS A 3 13.89 -9.91 -36.10
CA LYS A 3 14.64 -9.43 -34.92
C LYS A 3 15.12 -8.02 -35.22
N PHE A 4 14.73 -7.03 -34.42
CA PHE A 4 15.03 -5.62 -34.66
C PHE A 4 15.62 -4.97 -33.42
N HIS A 5 16.63 -4.12 -33.62
CA HIS A 5 17.24 -3.28 -32.59
C HIS A 5 17.03 -1.81 -32.93
N CYS A 6 16.79 -0.97 -31.93
CA CYS A 6 16.62 0.47 -32.14
C CYS A 6 17.95 1.14 -32.52
N CYS A 7 17.97 1.96 -33.57
CA CYS A 7 19.21 2.63 -34.00
C CYS A 7 19.50 3.96 -33.27
N VAL A 8 18.60 4.40 -32.40
CA VAL A 8 18.75 5.65 -31.66
C VAL A 8 19.90 5.52 -30.64
N PRO A 9 20.87 6.46 -30.61
CA PRO A 9 21.94 6.45 -29.62
C PRO A 9 21.41 6.29 -28.19
N SER A 10 22.09 5.47 -27.39
CA SER A 10 21.74 5.17 -25.99
C SER A 10 20.40 4.46 -25.77
N CYS A 11 19.68 4.08 -26.83
CA CYS A 11 18.49 3.24 -26.72
C CYS A 11 18.88 1.75 -26.71
N THR A 12 18.47 1.01 -25.67
CA THR A 12 18.71 -0.44 -25.54
C THR A 12 17.52 -1.30 -25.97
N ASN A 13 16.47 -0.69 -26.54
CA ASN A 13 15.26 -1.40 -26.93
C ASN A 13 15.50 -2.35 -28.10
N ASP A 14 15.11 -3.61 -27.92
CA ASP A 14 15.28 -4.70 -28.88
C ASP A 14 14.06 -5.61 -28.88
N SER A 15 13.59 -5.96 -30.08
CA SER A 15 12.38 -6.75 -30.26
C SER A 15 12.48 -8.18 -29.71
N ARG A 16 13.69 -8.66 -29.39
CA ARG A 16 13.94 -9.98 -28.79
C ARG A 16 13.61 -10.03 -27.29
N TYR A 17 13.70 -8.90 -26.59
CA TYR A 17 13.54 -8.81 -25.14
C TYR A 17 12.23 -8.11 -24.72
N ASP A 18 11.26 -8.02 -25.65
CA ASP A 18 9.90 -7.49 -25.42
C ASP A 18 8.85 -8.58 -25.66
N PRO A 19 8.67 -9.53 -24.71
CA PRO A 19 7.76 -10.67 -24.86
C PRO A 19 6.29 -10.24 -24.97
N GLU A 20 5.95 -9.06 -24.43
CA GLU A 20 4.60 -8.49 -24.45
C GLU A 20 4.33 -7.62 -25.69
N LYS A 21 5.33 -7.44 -26.58
CA LYS A 21 5.25 -6.63 -27.81
C LYS A 21 4.69 -5.23 -27.57
N LYS A 22 5.10 -4.60 -26.48
CA LYS A 22 4.71 -3.23 -26.12
C LYS A 22 5.31 -2.20 -27.08
N LEU A 23 6.41 -2.55 -27.75
CA LEU A 23 7.13 -1.68 -28.70
C LEU A 23 6.91 -2.10 -30.15
N SER A 24 6.65 -1.11 -31.01
CA SER A 24 6.69 -1.28 -32.47
C SER A 24 7.98 -0.68 -33.04
N PHE A 25 8.52 -1.31 -34.08
CA PHE A 25 9.78 -0.90 -34.72
C PHE A 25 9.52 -0.36 -36.12
N HIS A 26 9.81 0.91 -36.35
CA HIS A 26 9.43 1.63 -37.55
C HIS A 26 10.63 1.81 -38.49
N ARG A 27 10.38 1.59 -39.79
CA ARG A 27 11.36 1.83 -40.87
C ARG A 27 11.52 3.33 -41.09
N PHE A 28 12.69 3.72 -41.59
CA PHE A 28 12.87 5.08 -42.09
C PHE A 28 11.92 5.34 -43.26
N PRO A 29 11.32 6.54 -43.34
CA PRO A 29 10.48 6.94 -44.47
C PRO A 29 11.22 6.83 -45.81
N LYS A 30 10.49 6.50 -46.87
CA LYS A 30 11.02 6.57 -48.26
C LYS A 30 11.18 8.02 -48.73
N ASP A 31 10.36 8.92 -48.19
CA ASP A 31 10.45 10.34 -48.46
C ASP A 31 11.80 10.90 -47.99
N SER A 32 12.52 11.55 -48.91
CA SER A 32 13.88 12.04 -48.68
C SER A 32 13.93 13.13 -47.60
N THR A 33 12.92 13.99 -47.55
CA THR A 33 12.85 15.11 -46.60
C THR A 33 12.60 14.61 -45.19
N GLN A 34 11.61 13.74 -45.00
CA GLN A 34 11.29 13.14 -43.72
C GLN A 34 12.40 12.21 -43.23
N ARG A 35 13.06 11.47 -44.14
CA ARG A 35 14.23 10.65 -43.81
C ARG A 35 15.38 11.50 -43.25
N LYS A 36 15.70 12.64 -43.88
CA LYS A 36 16.70 13.60 -43.38
C LYS A 36 16.32 14.14 -42.00
N ALA A 37 15.04 14.49 -41.79
CA ALA A 37 14.55 14.95 -40.50
C ALA A 37 14.76 13.90 -39.39
N TRP A 38 14.51 12.62 -39.67
CA TRP A 38 14.75 11.54 -38.70
C TRP A 38 16.24 11.42 -38.34
N ILE A 39 17.14 11.46 -39.34
CA ILE A 39 18.60 11.37 -39.14
C ILE A 39 19.09 12.49 -38.23
N VAL A 40 18.67 13.73 -38.50
CA VAL A 40 19.01 14.91 -37.70
C VAL A 40 18.49 14.76 -36.26
N LYS A 41 17.25 14.29 -36.08
CA LYS A 41 16.63 14.16 -34.75
C LYS A 41 17.30 13.09 -33.88
N ILE A 42 17.69 11.95 -34.47
CA ILE A 42 18.40 10.88 -33.75
C ILE A 42 19.89 11.18 -33.52
N ARG A 43 20.41 12.31 -34.01
CA ARG A 43 21.81 12.74 -33.89
C ARG A 43 22.81 11.68 -34.37
N ARG A 44 22.56 11.10 -35.54
CA ARG A 44 23.49 10.17 -36.22
C ARG A 44 23.93 10.81 -37.54
N ASP A 45 25.22 10.82 -37.79
CA ASP A 45 25.74 11.19 -39.10
C ASP A 45 25.86 9.95 -39.98
N ILE A 46 25.35 10.02 -41.22
CA ILE A 46 25.53 8.93 -42.19
C ILE A 46 26.96 9.03 -42.71
N GLY A 47 27.76 8.01 -42.42
CA GLY A 47 29.18 7.98 -42.75
C GLY A 47 29.74 6.57 -42.67
N LYS A 48 31.05 6.46 -42.45
CA LYS A 48 31.75 5.17 -42.36
C LYS A 48 31.24 4.29 -41.21
N ASP A 49 30.85 4.91 -40.10
CA ASP A 49 30.48 4.22 -38.84
C ASP A 49 28.97 3.97 -38.68
N PHE A 50 28.13 4.51 -39.58
CA PHE A 50 26.69 4.30 -39.55
C PHE A 50 26.07 4.44 -40.94
N GLN A 51 25.52 3.34 -41.45
CA GLN A 51 24.82 3.29 -42.73
C GLN A 51 23.36 2.87 -42.53
N LEU A 52 22.44 3.60 -43.17
CA LEU A 52 21.03 3.24 -43.15
C LEU A 52 20.78 2.07 -44.10
N SER A 53 20.40 0.92 -43.54
CA SER A 53 19.95 -0.25 -44.29
C SER A 53 18.44 -0.41 -44.18
N ASP A 54 17.88 -1.31 -44.99
CA ASP A 54 16.46 -1.70 -44.90
C ASP A 54 16.09 -2.37 -43.58
N ASN A 55 17.05 -2.68 -42.71
CA ASN A 55 16.86 -3.25 -41.38
C ASN A 55 17.04 -2.25 -40.24
N THR A 56 17.46 -1.02 -40.52
CA THR A 56 17.56 0.04 -39.51
C THR A 56 16.16 0.46 -39.06
N ARG A 57 15.91 0.46 -37.74
CA ARG A 57 14.60 0.77 -37.15
C ARG A 57 14.72 1.77 -36.01
N VAL A 58 13.69 2.58 -35.84
CA VAL A 58 13.47 3.40 -34.63
C VAL A 58 12.29 2.79 -33.87
N CYS A 59 12.44 2.55 -32.57
CA CYS A 59 11.34 2.01 -31.76
C CYS A 59 10.31 3.09 -31.42
N SER A 60 9.07 2.66 -31.13
CA SER A 60 7.94 3.54 -30.85
C SER A 60 8.12 4.45 -29.64
N ALA A 61 9.05 4.15 -28.73
CA ALA A 61 9.34 4.97 -27.55
C ALA A 61 9.87 6.37 -27.89
N HIS A 62 10.36 6.58 -29.12
CA HIS A 62 10.90 7.88 -29.56
C HIS A 62 9.85 8.79 -30.20
N PHE A 63 8.60 8.36 -30.27
CA PHE A 63 7.49 9.12 -30.86
C PHE A 63 6.40 9.36 -29.80
N PRO A 64 5.76 10.53 -29.79
CA PRO A 64 4.63 10.80 -28.92
C PRO A 64 3.42 9.94 -29.33
N ALA A 65 2.54 9.64 -28.36
CA ALA A 65 1.39 8.76 -28.59
C ALA A 65 0.43 9.28 -29.68
N GLU A 66 0.39 10.60 -29.88
CA GLU A 66 -0.43 11.30 -30.87
C GLU A 66 0.04 11.09 -32.32
N ASP A 67 1.30 10.70 -32.53
CA ASP A 67 1.86 10.41 -33.86
C ASP A 67 1.46 9.04 -34.39
N PHE A 68 0.71 8.26 -33.62
CA PHE A 68 0.26 6.93 -34.02
C PHE A 68 -1.20 6.93 -34.49
N THR A 69 -1.45 6.15 -35.54
CA THR A 69 -2.78 5.72 -35.97
C THR A 69 -2.90 4.21 -35.75
N ARG A 70 -4.10 3.77 -35.37
CA ARG A 70 -4.42 2.34 -35.26
C ARG A 70 -5.15 1.92 -36.52
N THR A 71 -4.66 0.86 -37.17
CA THR A 71 -5.40 0.23 -38.27
C THR A 71 -6.53 -0.64 -37.74
N LEU A 72 -7.48 -1.02 -38.59
CA LEU A 72 -8.62 -1.91 -38.25
C LEU A 72 -8.17 -3.28 -37.71
N ILE A 73 -6.90 -3.66 -37.91
CA ILE A 73 -6.27 -4.90 -37.45
C ILE A 73 -5.47 -4.68 -36.14
N GLY A 74 -5.56 -3.49 -35.54
CA GLY A 74 -4.90 -3.15 -34.27
C GLY A 74 -3.40 -2.84 -34.39
N LEU A 75 -2.85 -2.72 -35.60
CA LEU A 75 -1.44 -2.37 -35.81
C LEU A 75 -1.21 -0.87 -35.57
N ARG A 76 -0.19 -0.52 -34.78
CA ARG A 76 0.25 0.88 -34.57
C ARG A 76 1.17 1.32 -35.71
N ASN A 77 0.71 2.25 -36.53
CA ASN A 77 1.50 2.87 -37.60
C ASN A 77 1.71 4.37 -37.31
N LEU A 78 2.85 4.91 -37.75
CA LEU A 78 3.12 6.34 -37.66
C LEU A 78 2.30 7.12 -38.69
N LYS A 79 1.78 8.28 -38.29
CA LYS A 79 1.14 9.26 -39.20
C LYS A 79 2.15 9.76 -40.24
N ALA A 80 1.63 10.15 -41.40
CA ALA A 80 2.45 10.83 -42.42
C ALA A 80 3.05 12.11 -41.83
N GLY A 81 4.36 12.34 -42.02
CA GLY A 81 5.06 13.50 -41.46
C GLY A 81 5.57 13.34 -40.01
N ALA A 82 5.22 12.26 -39.30
CA ALA A 82 5.71 12.04 -37.92
C ALA A 82 7.25 11.96 -37.86
N VAL A 83 7.84 12.56 -36.84
CA VAL A 83 9.30 12.58 -36.61
C VAL A 83 9.61 12.22 -35.16
N PRO A 84 10.65 11.42 -34.89
CA PRO A 84 10.98 11.07 -33.52
C PRO A 84 11.44 12.33 -32.77
N SER A 85 10.86 12.54 -31.59
CA SER A 85 11.01 13.77 -30.80
C SER A 85 11.32 13.49 -29.33
N ILE A 86 11.21 12.24 -28.88
CA ILE A 86 11.45 11.84 -27.49
C ILE A 86 12.83 11.20 -27.39
N PHE A 87 13.78 11.92 -26.78
CA PHE A 87 15.14 11.45 -26.55
C PHE A 87 15.65 11.88 -25.18
N ASP A 88 16.66 11.18 -24.65
CA ASP A 88 17.28 11.59 -23.38
C ASP A 88 17.93 12.99 -23.45
N TRP A 89 18.38 13.41 -24.64
CA TRP A 89 18.94 14.75 -24.87
C TRP A 89 17.91 15.84 -25.20
N THR A 90 16.61 15.50 -25.25
CA THR A 90 15.50 16.48 -25.38
C THR A 90 14.79 16.74 -24.06
N LYS A 91 15.20 16.07 -22.97
CA LYS A 91 14.81 16.46 -21.60
C LYS A 91 15.37 17.85 -21.32
N THR A 92 14.53 18.88 -21.47
CA THR A 92 14.84 20.24 -21.03
C THR A 92 15.26 20.21 -19.57
N THR A 93 16.51 20.53 -19.32
CA THR A 93 16.97 21.09 -18.05
C THR A 93 15.99 22.20 -17.66
N THR A 94 15.42 22.10 -16.47
CA THR A 94 14.77 23.23 -15.80
C THR A 94 15.61 24.48 -16.01
N LYS A 95 15.01 25.57 -16.51
CA LYS A 95 15.65 26.88 -16.62
C LYS A 95 16.42 27.16 -15.33
N ARG A 96 17.76 27.17 -15.38
CA ARG A 96 18.56 27.82 -14.34
C ARG A 96 18.19 29.29 -14.39
N CYS A 97 17.76 29.87 -13.27
CA CYS A 97 17.77 31.32 -13.11
C CYS A 97 19.17 31.83 -13.47
N GLY A 98 19.23 32.82 -14.35
CA GLY A 98 20.46 33.56 -14.60
C GLY A 98 21.00 34.12 -13.27
N PRO A 99 22.32 34.29 -13.13
CA PRO A 99 22.90 34.77 -11.89
C PRO A 99 22.27 36.12 -11.51
N ARG A 100 21.80 36.22 -10.25
CA ARG A 100 21.41 37.49 -9.62
C ARG A 100 22.52 38.51 -9.86
N ARG A 101 22.24 39.60 -10.58
CA ARG A 101 23.10 40.78 -10.55
C ARG A 101 23.17 41.24 -9.09
N ARG A 102 24.38 41.23 -8.53
CA ARG A 102 24.69 41.85 -7.24
C ARG A 102 24.33 43.33 -7.33
N LEU A 103 23.36 43.76 -6.51
CA LEU A 103 23.29 45.15 -6.08
C LEU A 103 24.40 45.31 -5.04
N ASN A 104 25.52 45.91 -5.44
CA ASN A 104 26.49 46.45 -4.51
C ASN A 104 26.49 47.98 -4.64
N ASP A 105 26.26 48.59 -3.48
CA ASP A 105 26.75 49.88 -3.01
C ASP A 105 26.50 51.14 -3.83
N VAL A 106 25.54 51.89 -3.30
CA VAL A 106 25.61 53.34 -3.12
C VAL A 106 26.97 53.72 -2.53
N ASN A 107 27.71 54.59 -3.22
CA ASN A 107 28.67 55.49 -2.59
C ASN A 107 28.51 56.91 -3.16
N PRO A 108 28.75 57.96 -2.35
CA PRO A 108 28.26 59.31 -2.61
C PRO A 108 29.23 60.18 -3.42
N ALA A 109 28.71 61.34 -3.83
CA ALA A 109 29.26 62.44 -4.61
C ALA A 109 30.79 62.66 -4.64
N PRO A 110 31.37 63.10 -5.77
CA PRO A 110 32.65 63.76 -5.80
C PRO A 110 32.51 65.29 -5.87
N GLY A 111 33.32 65.95 -5.06
CA GLY A 111 33.50 67.40 -5.06
C GLY A 111 34.25 67.92 -6.29
N CYS A 112 34.08 69.23 -6.45
CA CYS A 112 34.68 70.17 -7.39
C CYS A 112 36.20 70.03 -7.59
N SER A 113 36.66 70.05 -8.86
CA SER A 113 37.63 71.05 -9.39
C SER A 113 38.06 70.71 -10.83
N SER A 114 37.97 71.72 -11.71
CA SER A 114 38.85 72.06 -12.86
C SER A 114 39.42 70.93 -13.73
N ASP A 115 39.07 70.88 -15.03
CA ASP A 115 39.71 71.67 -16.08
C ASP A 115 39.11 71.41 -17.47
N ALA A 116 39.32 72.38 -18.36
CA ALA A 116 38.70 72.58 -19.66
C ALA A 116 39.26 71.74 -20.82
N GLY A 117 38.51 71.71 -21.95
CA GLY A 117 38.97 71.27 -23.28
C GLY A 117 37.98 70.32 -23.98
N ASP A 118 36.96 70.76 -24.73
CA ASP A 118 36.94 71.37 -26.07
C ASP A 118 36.80 70.33 -27.23
N LEU A 119 35.70 70.48 -28.01
CA LEU A 119 35.43 70.13 -29.44
C LEU A 119 35.64 68.67 -29.91
N THR A 120 34.96 68.02 -30.86
CA THR A 120 34.04 68.32 -31.99
C THR A 120 33.61 66.94 -32.55
N ASP A 121 32.35 66.68 -32.89
CA ASP A 121 31.78 66.70 -34.25
C ASP A 121 31.51 65.29 -34.87
N ASN A 122 30.37 65.25 -35.58
CA ASN A 122 29.93 64.38 -36.68
C ASN A 122 29.47 62.93 -36.48
N GLY A 123 28.14 62.76 -36.44
CA GLY A 123 27.36 62.27 -37.60
C GLY A 123 27.40 60.78 -37.94
N SER A 124 26.24 60.10 -37.82
CA SER A 124 25.52 59.57 -38.99
C SER A 124 24.20 58.89 -38.59
N SER A 125 23.17 59.28 -39.32
CA SER A 125 21.79 58.83 -39.30
C SER A 125 21.62 57.37 -39.76
N GLY A 126 20.97 56.55 -38.95
CA GLY A 126 20.41 55.25 -39.34
C GLY A 126 19.07 55.04 -38.66
N SER A 127 17.99 55.34 -39.38
CA SER A 127 16.59 55.17 -38.98
C SER A 127 16.26 53.69 -38.76
N VAL A 128 15.96 53.31 -37.51
CA VAL A 128 15.41 51.99 -37.15
C VAL A 128 13.88 52.05 -37.24
N PRO A 129 13.19 51.17 -37.99
CA PRO A 129 11.73 51.09 -37.96
C PRO A 129 11.27 50.53 -36.60
N ALA A 130 10.22 51.14 -36.03
CA ALA A 130 9.59 50.70 -34.79
C ALA A 130 9.01 49.26 -34.92
N PRO A 131 9.18 48.39 -33.92
CA PRO A 131 8.51 47.10 -33.91
C PRO A 131 7.02 47.31 -33.57
N SER A 132 6.14 46.92 -34.49
CA SER A 132 4.70 46.78 -34.27
C SER A 132 4.45 45.77 -33.16
N ALA A 133 4.01 46.25 -32.00
CA ALA A 133 3.56 45.42 -30.89
C ALA A 133 2.06 45.13 -31.04
N GLU A 134 1.71 44.16 -31.87
CA GLU A 134 0.49 43.39 -31.63
C GLU A 134 0.86 42.28 -30.64
N HIS A 135 0.77 42.59 -29.34
CA HIS A 135 0.71 41.57 -28.31
C HIS A 135 -0.76 41.37 -27.96
N ASP A 136 -1.29 40.21 -28.32
CA ASP A 136 -2.60 39.68 -27.92
C ASP A 136 -2.68 39.55 -26.38
N TYR A 137 -2.83 40.66 -25.68
CA TYR A 137 -3.13 40.65 -24.26
C TYR A 137 -4.60 40.27 -24.08
N LEU A 138 -4.83 39.10 -23.48
CA LEU A 138 -6.13 38.73 -22.94
C LEU A 138 -6.58 39.81 -21.94
N PRO A 139 -7.82 40.32 -22.05
CA PRO A 139 -8.31 41.35 -21.14
C PRO A 139 -8.31 40.83 -19.69
N PRO A 140 -8.01 41.69 -18.67
CA PRO A 140 -7.91 41.27 -17.27
C PRO A 140 -9.13 40.50 -16.75
N SER A 141 -10.33 40.84 -17.22
CA SER A 141 -11.58 40.15 -16.89
C SER A 141 -11.61 38.69 -17.36
N GLU A 142 -11.02 38.37 -18.52
CA GLU A 142 -10.93 37.01 -19.02
C GLU A 142 -9.84 36.22 -18.27
N ILE A 143 -8.75 36.88 -17.85
CA ILE A 143 -7.72 36.28 -17.00
C ILE A 143 -8.32 35.87 -15.64
N GLU A 144 -9.09 36.76 -14.99
CA GLU A 144 -9.77 36.45 -13.73
C GLU A 144 -10.78 35.31 -13.88
N ARG A 145 -11.56 35.30 -14.97
CA ARG A 145 -12.51 34.23 -15.28
C ARG A 145 -11.82 32.88 -15.49
N LEU A 146 -10.72 32.85 -16.23
CA LEU A 146 -9.94 31.63 -16.46
C LEU A 146 -9.29 31.13 -15.16
N GLN A 147 -8.77 32.03 -14.32
CA GLN A 147 -8.23 31.66 -13.01
C GLN A 147 -9.30 31.08 -12.08
N ALA A 148 -10.52 31.65 -12.09
CA ALA A 148 -11.65 31.10 -11.34
C ALA A 148 -12.01 29.69 -11.86
N ARG A 149 -12.08 29.50 -13.18
CA ARG A 149 -12.36 28.19 -13.79
C ARG A 149 -11.27 27.16 -13.50
N VAL A 150 -9.99 27.55 -13.51
CA VAL A 150 -8.88 26.67 -13.12
C VAL A 150 -9.03 26.23 -11.66
N LYS A 151 -9.35 27.14 -10.74
CA LYS A 151 -9.60 26.79 -9.34
C LYS A 151 -10.80 25.83 -9.17
N GLU A 152 -11.89 26.06 -9.90
CA GLU A 152 -13.05 25.15 -9.92
C GLU A 152 -12.64 23.74 -10.37
N VAL A 153 -11.93 23.62 -11.51
CA VAL A 153 -11.47 22.35 -12.05
C VAL A 153 -10.46 21.66 -11.13
N GLU A 154 -9.58 22.42 -10.47
CA GLU A 154 -8.64 21.88 -9.48
C GLU A 154 -9.36 21.34 -8.25
N GLN A 155 -10.41 22.01 -7.78
CA GLN A 155 -11.26 21.52 -6.69
C GLN A 155 -12.04 20.27 -7.09
N GLU A 156 -12.65 20.24 -8.28
CA GLU A 156 -13.32 19.05 -8.81
C GLU A 156 -12.34 17.87 -8.95
N LYS A 157 -11.13 18.13 -9.45
CA LYS A 157 -10.06 17.13 -9.55
C LYS A 157 -9.64 16.61 -8.17
N LEU A 158 -9.63 17.46 -7.14
CA LEU A 158 -9.39 17.04 -5.76
C LEU A 158 -10.51 16.12 -5.29
N GLN A 159 -11.78 16.50 -5.48
CA GLN A 159 -12.95 15.68 -5.11
C GLN A 159 -12.99 14.33 -5.83
N LEU A 160 -12.41 14.23 -7.03
CA LEU A 160 -12.30 12.97 -7.78
C LEU A 160 -11.22 12.03 -7.26
N LYS A 161 -10.20 12.51 -6.54
CA LYS A 161 -9.14 11.65 -6.01
C LYS A 161 -9.66 10.75 -4.88
N PHE A 162 -9.07 9.58 -4.77
CA PHE A 162 -9.40 8.60 -3.72
C PHE A 162 -8.41 8.77 -2.56
N TYR A 163 -8.73 9.66 -1.62
CA TYR A 163 -7.99 9.90 -0.38
C TYR A 163 -8.93 9.87 0.83
N LEU A 164 -8.38 9.67 2.03
CA LEU A 164 -9.18 9.44 3.24
C LEU A 164 -10.09 10.64 3.56
N GLU A 165 -9.57 11.86 3.49
CA GLU A 165 -10.28 13.10 3.86
C GLU A 165 -11.59 13.30 3.09
N ARG A 166 -11.69 12.78 1.85
CA ARG A 166 -12.92 12.79 1.05
C ARG A 166 -14.10 12.12 1.76
N PHE A 167 -13.82 11.12 2.60
CA PHE A 167 -14.84 10.35 3.31
C PHE A 167 -15.00 10.79 4.77
N SER A 168 -14.39 11.92 5.16
CA SER A 168 -14.35 12.36 6.57
C SER A 168 -15.71 12.65 7.20
N SER A 169 -16.71 12.97 6.39
CA SER A 169 -18.10 13.26 6.81
C SER A 169 -19.05 12.06 6.73
N ASP A 170 -18.61 10.92 6.21
CA ASP A 170 -19.45 9.73 6.01
C ASP A 170 -18.89 8.53 6.77
N ASP A 171 -19.42 8.33 7.97
CA ASP A 171 -19.05 7.23 8.85
C ASP A 171 -19.37 5.85 8.25
N GLN A 172 -20.42 5.73 7.42
CA GLN A 172 -20.75 4.46 6.76
C GLN A 172 -19.69 4.12 5.72
N THR A 173 -19.25 5.10 4.94
CA THR A 173 -18.19 4.92 3.95
C THR A 173 -16.84 4.66 4.60
N ILE A 174 -16.51 5.33 5.72
CA ILE A 174 -15.31 5.01 6.51
C ILE A 174 -15.37 3.58 7.02
N ASN A 175 -16.49 3.15 7.60
CA ASN A 175 -16.65 1.79 8.07
C ASN A 175 -16.53 0.76 6.94
N PHE A 176 -17.13 1.05 5.79
CA PHE A 176 -17.00 0.24 4.61
C PHE A 176 -15.52 0.07 4.24
N TYR A 177 -14.80 1.14 3.91
CA TYR A 177 -13.43 1.01 3.40
C TYR A 177 -12.41 0.53 4.45
N THR A 178 -12.63 0.83 5.72
CA THR A 178 -11.55 0.70 6.73
C THR A 178 -11.90 -0.22 7.89
N GLY A 179 -13.18 -0.46 8.13
CA GLY A 179 -13.70 -1.19 9.29
C GLY A 179 -13.80 -0.33 10.55
N PHE A 180 -13.23 0.86 10.59
CA PHE A 180 -13.36 1.76 11.75
C PHE A 180 -14.80 2.26 11.89
N LYS A 181 -15.22 2.56 13.13
CA LYS A 181 -16.57 3.06 13.40
C LYS A 181 -16.86 4.39 12.69
N ASN A 182 -15.87 5.28 12.66
CA ASN A 182 -15.99 6.63 12.12
C ASN A 182 -14.61 7.23 11.83
N TYR A 183 -14.60 8.37 11.12
CA TYR A 183 -13.38 9.09 10.76
C TYR A 183 -12.56 9.51 11.99
N LYS A 184 -13.23 9.92 13.08
CA LYS A 184 -12.58 10.37 14.31
C LYS A 184 -11.79 9.26 14.99
N THR A 185 -12.32 8.03 15.07
CA THR A 185 -11.61 6.89 15.65
C THR A 185 -10.40 6.52 14.79
N LEU A 186 -10.56 6.47 13.47
CA LEU A 186 -9.46 6.17 12.55
C LEU A 186 -8.33 7.19 12.67
N THR A 187 -8.65 8.48 12.61
CA THR A 187 -7.66 9.55 12.74
C THR A 187 -6.99 9.55 14.11
N SER A 188 -7.72 9.24 15.19
CA SER A 188 -7.13 9.11 16.54
C SER A 188 -6.10 7.98 16.60
N VAL A 189 -6.39 6.83 15.99
CA VAL A 189 -5.43 5.72 15.89
C VAL A 189 -4.24 6.10 15.03
N PHE A 190 -4.47 6.74 13.88
CA PHE A 190 -3.38 7.20 13.03
C PHE A 190 -2.48 8.22 13.73
N ASN A 191 -3.04 9.19 14.45
CA ASN A 191 -2.28 10.20 15.19
C ASN A 191 -1.42 9.58 16.29
N ALA A 192 -1.89 8.50 16.93
CA ALA A 192 -1.09 7.75 17.89
C ALA A 192 0.10 7.02 17.24
N LEU A 193 -0.06 6.56 15.99
CA LEU A 193 0.99 5.90 15.21
C LEU A 193 1.94 6.91 14.53
N GLN A 194 1.45 8.09 14.17
CA GLN A 194 2.14 9.06 13.33
C GLN A 194 3.59 9.39 13.78
N PRO A 195 3.91 9.58 15.07
CA PRO A 195 5.27 9.89 15.50
C PRO A 195 6.31 8.85 15.07
N THR A 196 5.97 7.57 15.16
CA THR A 196 6.87 6.47 14.74
C THR A 196 6.67 6.07 13.29
N ALA A 197 5.46 6.29 12.73
CA ALA A 197 5.21 6.11 11.31
C ALA A 197 6.07 7.06 10.48
N ASN A 198 6.36 8.27 10.97
CA ASN A 198 7.19 9.27 10.30
C ASN A 198 8.67 8.86 10.11
N THR A 199 9.14 7.87 10.86
CA THR A 199 10.52 7.36 10.79
C THR A 199 10.61 5.93 10.25
N MET A 200 9.47 5.34 9.83
CA MET A 200 9.40 3.96 9.39
C MET A 200 10.31 3.67 8.18
N ILE A 201 11.08 2.58 8.24
CA ILE A 201 11.92 2.15 7.12
C ILE A 201 11.04 1.56 6.03
N ARG A 202 11.10 2.11 4.81
CA ARG A 202 10.36 1.55 3.66
C ARG A 202 10.96 0.21 3.26
N TRP A 203 10.12 -0.74 2.85
CA TRP A 203 10.58 -2.02 2.30
C TRP A 203 11.60 -1.86 1.15
N ALA A 204 11.43 -0.81 0.33
CA ALA A 204 12.38 -0.46 -0.73
C ALA A 204 13.79 -0.08 -0.22
N GLN A 205 13.90 0.52 0.97
CA GLN A 205 15.18 0.83 1.60
C GLN A 205 15.80 -0.44 2.20
N MET A 206 14.99 -1.29 2.83
CA MET A 206 15.43 -2.58 3.37
C MET A 206 16.03 -3.47 2.27
N GLN A 207 15.35 -3.58 1.11
CA GLN A 207 15.85 -4.38 -0.02
C GLN A 207 17.19 -3.87 -0.58
N ARG A 208 17.45 -2.56 -0.54
CA ARG A 208 18.70 -1.96 -1.05
C ARG A 208 19.88 -2.16 -0.09
N HIS A 209 19.62 -2.34 1.20
CA HIS A 209 20.62 -2.47 2.25
C HIS A 209 20.63 -3.84 2.91
N SER A 210 20.02 -4.85 2.30
CA SER A 210 19.86 -6.18 2.87
C SER A 210 21.19 -6.88 3.21
N SER A 211 22.30 -6.43 2.62
CA SER A 211 23.67 -6.92 2.88
C SER A 211 24.40 -6.17 4.00
N ASN A 212 23.87 -5.05 4.50
CA ASN A 212 24.53 -4.21 5.50
C ASN A 212 23.50 -3.38 6.29
N ILE A 213 22.86 -4.02 7.28
CA ILE A 213 21.76 -3.49 8.10
C ILE A 213 22.18 -2.20 8.84
N ASP A 214 23.45 -2.09 9.23
CA ASP A 214 24.00 -0.93 9.96
C ASP A 214 23.95 0.39 9.17
N ASN A 215 23.78 0.32 7.85
CA ASN A 215 23.65 1.51 6.98
C ASN A 215 22.19 1.96 6.77
N VAL A 216 21.20 1.27 7.36
CA VAL A 216 19.78 1.66 7.25
C VAL A 216 19.52 2.85 8.17
N LYS A 217 19.56 4.07 7.62
CA LYS A 217 19.27 5.29 8.37
C LYS A 217 17.76 5.42 8.64
N MET A 218 17.37 5.51 9.91
CA MET A 218 16.04 5.98 10.32
C MET A 218 15.96 7.50 10.18
N SER A 219 15.84 7.99 8.95
CA SER A 219 15.62 9.41 8.67
C SER A 219 14.12 9.72 8.61
N ALA A 220 13.70 10.84 9.21
CA ALA A 220 12.34 11.35 9.07
C ALA A 220 11.95 11.47 7.58
N PHE A 221 10.72 11.09 7.25
CA PHE A 221 10.21 11.24 5.89
C PHE A 221 10.25 12.71 5.46
N THR A 222 11.02 13.03 4.42
CA THR A 222 10.83 14.26 3.67
C THR A 222 9.64 14.07 2.74
N GLU A 223 8.57 14.83 2.95
CA GLU A 223 7.45 14.94 2.00
C GLU A 223 7.99 15.53 0.70
N SER A 224 8.48 14.68 -0.20
CA SER A 224 8.79 15.11 -1.55
C SER A 224 7.48 15.26 -2.32
N GLU A 225 7.35 16.34 -3.10
CA GLU A 225 6.23 16.52 -4.02
C GLU A 225 6.00 15.23 -4.85
N GLY A 226 4.80 14.64 -4.71
CA GLY A 226 4.41 13.41 -5.41
C GLY A 226 4.42 12.12 -4.59
N CYS A 227 4.81 12.13 -3.31
CA CYS A 227 4.58 10.98 -2.42
C CYS A 227 3.16 11.00 -1.83
N LEU A 228 2.52 9.83 -1.75
CA LEU A 228 1.22 9.67 -1.08
C LEU A 228 1.37 10.01 0.42
N PRO A 229 0.51 10.86 1.03
CA PRO A 229 0.56 11.17 2.46
C PRO A 229 0.50 9.90 3.32
N LEU A 230 1.15 9.90 4.49
CA LEU A 230 1.18 8.72 5.37
C LEU A 230 -0.21 8.23 5.78
N ILE A 231 -1.14 9.16 6.02
CA ILE A 231 -2.52 8.82 6.37
C ILE A 231 -3.24 8.11 5.21
N ASP A 232 -2.94 8.48 3.97
CA ASP A 232 -3.50 7.84 2.79
C ASP A 232 -2.82 6.50 2.47
N GLN A 233 -1.54 6.35 2.81
CA GLN A 233 -0.88 5.03 2.76
C GLN A 233 -1.49 4.07 3.79
N PHE A 234 -1.76 4.55 5.01
CA PHE A 234 -2.49 3.79 6.03
C PHE A 234 -3.90 3.43 5.54
N PHE A 235 -4.62 4.41 4.97
CA PHE A 235 -5.94 4.18 4.39
C PHE A 235 -5.92 3.15 3.26
N MET A 236 -4.92 3.18 2.37
CA MET A 236 -4.72 2.16 1.32
C MET A 236 -4.53 0.76 1.91
N PHE A 237 -3.72 0.64 2.96
CA PHE A 237 -3.54 -0.63 3.67
C PHE A 237 -4.87 -1.13 4.25
N LEU A 238 -5.64 -0.26 4.90
CA LEU A 238 -6.96 -0.60 5.46
C LEU A 238 -7.93 -1.04 4.36
N CYS A 239 -7.99 -0.33 3.23
CA CYS A 239 -8.79 -0.73 2.07
C CYS A 239 -8.42 -2.14 1.58
N ARG A 240 -7.11 -2.43 1.49
CA ARG A 240 -6.62 -3.75 1.06
C ARG A 240 -7.14 -4.85 1.98
N VAL A 241 -6.97 -4.71 3.28
CA VAL A 241 -7.34 -5.78 4.22
C VAL A 241 -8.86 -5.88 4.39
N LYS A 242 -9.56 -4.74 4.52
CA LYS A 242 -10.99 -4.71 4.84
C LYS A 242 -11.88 -5.05 3.65
N GLN A 243 -11.51 -4.60 2.45
CA GLN A 243 -12.31 -4.77 1.24
C GLN A 243 -11.71 -5.77 0.25
N GLY A 244 -10.44 -6.18 0.45
CA GLY A 244 -9.80 -7.15 -0.43
C GLY A 244 -9.45 -6.60 -1.81
N PHE A 245 -9.39 -5.27 -1.99
CA PHE A 245 -9.06 -4.67 -3.29
C PHE A 245 -7.75 -5.20 -3.86
N ALA A 246 -7.74 -5.46 -5.17
CA ALA A 246 -6.55 -5.89 -5.89
C ALA A 246 -5.51 -4.77 -5.92
N GLU A 247 -4.23 -5.13 -5.98
CA GLU A 247 -3.15 -4.12 -5.99
C GLU A 247 -3.23 -3.20 -7.22
N ASP A 248 -3.65 -3.72 -8.37
CA ASP A 248 -3.87 -2.93 -9.59
C ASP A 248 -5.02 -1.91 -9.44
N ASP A 249 -6.10 -2.29 -8.76
CA ASP A 249 -7.22 -1.38 -8.48
C ASP A 249 -6.80 -0.29 -7.49
N LEU A 250 -6.06 -0.64 -6.45
CA LEU A 250 -5.46 0.33 -5.52
C LEU A 250 -4.48 1.27 -6.24
N ALA A 251 -3.69 0.77 -7.18
CA ALA A 251 -2.77 1.56 -7.97
C ALA A 251 -3.50 2.65 -8.77
N ILE A 252 -4.62 2.28 -9.42
CA ILE A 252 -5.48 3.21 -10.17
C ILE A 252 -6.11 4.24 -9.23
N ARG A 253 -6.73 3.80 -8.12
CA ARG A 253 -7.45 4.70 -7.18
C ARG A 253 -6.54 5.77 -6.59
N PHE A 254 -5.35 5.36 -6.15
CA PHE A 254 -4.40 6.25 -5.48
C PHE A 254 -3.41 6.93 -6.45
N GLY A 255 -3.50 6.65 -7.75
CA GLY A 255 -2.62 7.26 -8.76
C GLY A 255 -1.14 6.90 -8.60
N VAL A 256 -0.85 5.68 -8.15
CA VAL A 256 0.52 5.17 -7.94
C VAL A 256 0.76 3.90 -8.75
N SER A 257 2.00 3.45 -8.89
CA SER A 257 2.28 2.16 -9.55
C SER A 257 1.87 0.96 -8.68
N GLN A 258 1.48 -0.17 -9.27
CA GLN A 258 1.22 -1.42 -8.53
C GLN A 258 2.43 -1.86 -7.70
N SER A 259 3.65 -1.67 -8.23
CA SER A 259 4.87 -1.92 -7.46
C SER A 259 5.01 -1.04 -6.21
N SER A 260 4.49 0.19 -6.24
CA SER A 260 4.44 1.08 -5.09
C SER A 260 3.40 0.60 -4.07
N VAL A 261 2.22 0.19 -4.53
CA VAL A 261 1.19 -0.41 -3.67
C VAL A 261 1.75 -1.62 -2.92
N SER A 262 2.33 -2.60 -3.63
CA SER A 262 2.90 -3.80 -3.02
C SER A 262 3.92 -3.46 -1.92
N ARG A 263 4.86 -2.55 -2.20
CA ARG A 263 5.85 -2.11 -1.21
C ARG A 263 5.22 -1.41 -0.01
N LEU A 264 4.20 -0.58 -0.23
CA LEU A 264 3.48 0.11 0.84
C LEU A 264 2.72 -0.88 1.73
N LEU A 265 2.01 -1.84 1.14
CA LEU A 265 1.27 -2.86 1.87
C LEU A 265 2.18 -3.68 2.77
N ILE A 266 3.33 -4.13 2.27
CA ILE A 266 4.33 -4.89 3.06
C ILE A 266 4.91 -4.01 4.18
N THR A 267 5.25 -2.76 3.86
CA THR A 267 5.81 -1.80 4.82
C THR A 267 4.84 -1.56 5.99
N TRP A 268 3.58 -1.26 5.68
CA TRP A 268 2.54 -1.03 6.68
C TRP A 268 2.15 -2.30 7.44
N ALA A 269 2.10 -3.47 6.80
CA ALA A 269 1.85 -4.74 7.48
C ALA A 269 2.90 -5.00 8.58
N ASN A 270 4.18 -4.87 8.25
CA ASN A 270 5.27 -5.08 9.20
C ASN A 270 5.28 -4.03 10.31
N TYR A 271 5.13 -2.75 9.96
CA TYR A 271 5.11 -1.70 10.96
C TYR A 271 3.94 -1.83 11.93
N LEU A 272 2.71 -2.05 11.42
CA LEU A 272 1.55 -2.25 12.27
C LEU A 272 1.68 -3.52 13.10
N TYR A 273 2.32 -4.58 12.58
CA TYR A 273 2.60 -5.77 13.37
C TYR A 273 3.47 -5.46 14.59
N PHE A 274 4.53 -4.67 14.44
CA PHE A 274 5.36 -4.27 15.59
C PHE A 274 4.62 -3.30 16.52
N MET A 275 3.96 -2.28 15.97
CA MET A 275 3.28 -1.27 16.80
C MET A 275 2.09 -1.86 17.54
N LEU A 276 1.18 -2.54 16.84
CA LEU A 276 0.01 -3.15 17.46
C LEU A 276 0.37 -4.38 18.29
N GLY A 277 1.41 -5.13 17.90
CA GLY A 277 1.92 -6.28 18.68
C GLY A 277 2.60 -5.87 19.99
N SER A 278 3.10 -4.64 20.08
CA SER A 278 3.64 -4.07 21.33
C SER A 278 2.55 -3.62 22.31
N LEU A 279 1.29 -3.56 21.87
CA LEU A 279 0.17 -3.25 22.76
C LEU A 279 -0.11 -4.42 23.68
N GLU A 280 -0.19 -4.15 24.98
CA GLU A 280 -0.66 -5.11 25.96
C GLU A 280 -2.19 -5.26 25.84
N ILE A 281 -2.61 -6.05 24.86
CA ILE A 281 -4.03 -6.32 24.59
C ILE A 281 -4.64 -7.34 25.56
N TRP A 282 -3.81 -7.99 26.38
CA TRP A 282 -4.25 -8.90 27.44
C TRP A 282 -4.71 -8.08 28.64
N PRO A 283 -6.02 -7.96 28.90
CA PRO A 283 -6.51 -7.13 30.00
C PRO A 283 -6.21 -7.79 31.34
N SER A 284 -5.96 -6.97 32.36
CA SER A 284 -5.84 -7.45 33.75
C SER A 284 -7.17 -8.01 34.27
N ARG A 285 -7.11 -8.79 35.36
CA ARG A 285 -8.30 -9.43 35.94
C ARG A 285 -9.41 -8.42 36.28
N SER A 286 -9.04 -7.32 36.91
CA SER A 286 -9.96 -6.23 37.28
C SER A 286 -10.68 -5.63 36.06
N VAL A 287 -9.96 -5.45 34.94
CA VAL A 287 -10.54 -4.94 33.70
C VAL A 287 -11.54 -5.93 33.11
N VAL A 288 -11.24 -7.23 33.15
CA VAL A 288 -12.16 -8.28 32.68
C VAL A 288 -13.43 -8.29 33.53
N ASP A 289 -13.30 -8.30 34.86
CA ASP A 289 -14.45 -8.36 35.78
C ASP A 289 -15.36 -7.12 35.65
N LYS A 290 -14.76 -5.93 35.51
CA LYS A 290 -15.47 -4.66 35.30
C LYS A 290 -16.31 -4.67 34.03
N ASN A 291 -15.78 -5.24 32.94
CA ASN A 291 -16.44 -5.27 31.64
C ASN A 291 -17.21 -6.57 31.37
N MET A 292 -17.26 -7.51 32.33
CA MET A 292 -17.88 -8.81 32.16
C MET A 292 -19.41 -8.67 31.97
N PRO A 293 -19.98 -9.20 30.86
CA PRO A 293 -21.42 -9.20 30.66
C PRO A 293 -22.15 -10.00 31.74
N GLU A 294 -23.39 -9.61 32.04
CA GLU A 294 -24.18 -10.23 33.11
C GLU A 294 -24.42 -11.74 32.88
N SER A 295 -24.51 -12.18 31.63
CA SER A 295 -24.61 -13.59 31.27
C SER A 295 -23.39 -14.41 31.69
N PHE A 296 -22.18 -13.84 31.58
CA PHE A 296 -20.97 -14.50 32.08
C PHE A 296 -20.88 -14.38 33.61
N ARG A 297 -21.23 -13.22 34.18
CA ARG A 297 -21.15 -13.01 35.63
C ARG A 297 -22.02 -13.98 36.43
N LYS A 298 -23.20 -14.35 35.89
CA LYS A 298 -24.12 -15.30 36.54
C LYS A 298 -23.64 -16.75 36.44
N THR A 299 -23.07 -17.15 35.30
CA THR A 299 -22.77 -18.56 35.04
C THR A 299 -21.29 -18.91 35.21
N TYR A 300 -20.39 -18.09 34.68
CA TYR A 300 -18.94 -18.29 34.67
C TYR A 300 -18.19 -17.00 35.06
N PRO A 301 -18.34 -16.52 36.30
CA PRO A 301 -17.77 -15.24 36.76
C PRO A 301 -16.23 -15.22 36.77
N LYS A 302 -15.58 -16.38 36.64
CA LYS A 302 -14.12 -16.49 36.62
C LYS A 302 -13.53 -16.60 35.22
N THR A 303 -14.35 -16.57 34.16
CA THR A 303 -13.84 -16.67 32.79
C THR A 303 -12.92 -15.50 32.47
N ARG A 304 -11.63 -15.81 32.25
CA ARG A 304 -10.62 -14.85 31.84
C ARG A 304 -10.64 -14.67 30.31
N VAL A 305 -10.67 -15.78 29.60
CA VAL A 305 -10.57 -15.81 28.13
C VAL A 305 -11.35 -17.00 27.60
N ILE A 306 -11.90 -16.81 26.40
CA ILE A 306 -12.44 -17.87 25.56
C ILE A 306 -11.47 -18.06 24.40
N ILE A 307 -10.99 -19.29 24.21
CA ILE A 307 -10.00 -19.62 23.18
C ILE A 307 -10.62 -20.43 22.04
N ASP A 308 -10.18 -20.15 20.81
CA ASP A 308 -10.60 -20.88 19.63
C ASP A 308 -9.46 -20.92 18.59
N CYS A 309 -9.32 -22.06 17.92
CA CYS A 309 -8.42 -22.20 16.79
C CYS A 309 -9.12 -21.79 15.50
N THR A 310 -8.57 -20.78 14.82
CA THR A 310 -9.03 -20.37 13.51
C THR A 310 -8.04 -20.78 12.43
N GLU A 311 -8.58 -21.31 11.33
CA GLU A 311 -7.81 -21.69 10.15
C GLU A 311 -8.07 -20.75 8.98
N ILE A 312 -7.00 -20.37 8.28
CA ILE A 312 -7.04 -19.65 7.01
C ILE A 312 -6.58 -20.56 5.88
N LYS A 313 -7.30 -20.56 4.76
CA LYS A 313 -6.94 -21.36 3.58
C LYS A 313 -5.78 -20.70 2.86
N VAL A 314 -4.76 -21.49 2.50
CA VAL A 314 -3.62 -21.01 1.71
C VAL A 314 -3.45 -21.87 0.48
N GLN A 315 -2.92 -21.29 -0.59
CA GLN A 315 -2.68 -22.00 -1.83
C GLN A 315 -1.75 -23.19 -1.59
N THR A 316 -2.14 -24.35 -2.12
CA THR A 316 -1.39 -25.60 -1.95
C THR A 316 0.00 -25.48 -2.57
N PRO A 317 1.08 -25.69 -1.80
CA PRO A 317 2.43 -25.70 -2.34
C PRO A 317 2.62 -26.89 -3.28
N SER A 318 3.40 -26.70 -4.33
CA SER A 318 3.77 -27.77 -5.27
C SER A 318 4.61 -28.87 -4.61
N SER A 319 5.31 -28.55 -3.53
CA SER A 319 6.05 -29.52 -2.71
C SER A 319 5.10 -30.39 -1.91
N LYS A 320 5.14 -31.71 -2.14
CA LYS A 320 4.33 -32.69 -1.40
C LYS A 320 4.64 -32.73 0.09
N VAL A 321 5.91 -32.49 0.48
CA VAL A 321 6.35 -32.45 1.89
C VAL A 321 5.71 -31.25 2.60
N LEU A 322 5.85 -30.06 2.04
CA LEU A 322 5.22 -28.86 2.59
C LEU A 322 3.69 -28.98 2.60
N ASN A 323 3.11 -29.63 1.59
CA ASN A 323 1.68 -29.86 1.56
C ASN A 323 1.24 -30.77 2.72
N SER A 324 1.93 -31.88 2.99
CA SER A 324 1.56 -32.77 4.09
C SER A 324 1.62 -32.12 5.48
N GLU A 325 2.50 -31.13 5.67
CA GLU A 325 2.63 -30.42 6.94
C GLU A 325 1.54 -29.35 7.13
N ILE A 326 1.17 -28.65 6.06
CA ILE A 326 0.24 -27.52 6.10
C ILE A 326 -1.21 -27.99 5.84
N TYR A 327 -1.43 -29.22 5.38
CA TYR A 327 -2.76 -29.78 5.16
C TYR A 327 -3.51 -29.99 6.48
N SER A 328 -4.65 -29.33 6.61
CA SER A 328 -5.61 -29.59 7.68
C SER A 328 -6.59 -30.66 7.23
N ASN A 329 -6.57 -31.80 7.91
CA ASN A 329 -7.56 -32.86 7.72
C ASN A 329 -8.98 -32.34 8.03
N TYR A 330 -9.11 -31.43 9.00
CA TYR A 330 -10.39 -30.84 9.38
C TYR A 330 -11.00 -29.99 8.26
N LYS A 331 -10.18 -29.22 7.53
CA LYS A 331 -10.63 -28.38 6.41
C LYS A 331 -10.48 -29.04 5.04
N SER A 332 -9.86 -30.21 4.98
CA SER A 332 -9.49 -30.89 3.72
C SER A 332 -8.77 -29.95 2.74
N HIS A 333 -7.90 -29.08 3.26
CA HIS A 333 -7.19 -28.06 2.51
C HIS A 333 -5.87 -27.71 3.19
N THR A 334 -4.91 -27.17 2.44
CA THR A 334 -3.72 -26.53 2.99
C THR A 334 -4.13 -25.28 3.78
N THR A 335 -3.90 -25.23 5.09
CA THR A 335 -4.28 -24.12 5.96
C THR A 335 -3.17 -23.70 6.90
N PHE A 336 -3.18 -22.45 7.32
CA PHE A 336 -2.50 -22.06 8.56
C PHE A 336 -3.53 -21.93 9.67
N LYS A 337 -3.12 -22.28 10.89
CA LYS A 337 -3.94 -22.27 12.10
C LYS A 337 -3.38 -21.28 13.11
N SER A 338 -4.23 -20.49 13.75
CA SER A 338 -3.88 -19.57 14.83
C SER A 338 -4.85 -19.74 15.99
N LEU A 339 -4.32 -19.67 17.21
CA LEU A 339 -5.11 -19.60 18.43
C LEU A 339 -5.46 -18.15 18.73
N VAL A 340 -6.76 -17.88 18.85
CA VAL A 340 -7.29 -16.57 19.20
C VAL A 340 -7.93 -16.65 20.57
N GLY A 341 -7.60 -15.69 21.44
CA GLY A 341 -8.25 -15.50 22.73
C GLY A 341 -9.14 -14.27 22.71
N ILE A 342 -10.39 -14.45 23.14
CA ILE A 342 -11.41 -13.40 23.21
C ILE A 342 -11.84 -13.25 24.66
N THR A 343 -11.97 -12.02 25.14
CA THR A 343 -12.52 -11.74 26.47
C THR A 343 -14.02 -12.06 26.53
N PRO A 344 -14.60 -12.23 27.73
CA PRO A 344 -16.05 -12.35 27.89
C PRO A 344 -16.87 -11.20 27.30
N CYS A 345 -16.29 -9.99 27.20
CA CYS A 345 -16.92 -8.84 26.56
C CYS A 345 -16.72 -8.76 25.04
N GLY A 346 -16.11 -9.78 24.42
CA GLY A 346 -16.01 -9.92 22.96
C GLY A 346 -14.85 -9.18 22.33
N VAL A 347 -13.85 -8.78 23.11
CA VAL A 347 -12.63 -8.11 22.61
C VAL A 347 -11.55 -9.15 22.35
N VAL A 348 -10.84 -9.04 21.24
CA VAL A 348 -9.66 -9.87 20.98
C VAL A 348 -8.56 -9.48 21.97
N SER A 349 -8.18 -10.41 22.86
CA SER A 349 -7.15 -10.21 23.89
C SER A 349 -5.88 -11.01 23.65
N PHE A 350 -5.89 -11.95 22.70
CA PHE A 350 -4.73 -12.75 22.36
C PHE A 350 -4.81 -13.24 20.92
N VAL A 351 -3.68 -13.23 20.21
CA VAL A 351 -3.54 -13.77 18.86
C VAL A 351 -2.19 -14.45 18.75
N SER A 352 -2.16 -15.76 18.53
CA SER A 352 -0.91 -16.48 18.31
C SER A 352 -0.35 -16.18 16.92
N THR A 353 0.94 -16.50 16.73
CA THR A 353 1.48 -16.68 15.38
C THR A 353 0.71 -17.76 14.61
N LEU A 354 0.85 -17.77 13.29
CA LEU A 354 0.31 -18.81 12.43
C LEU A 354 1.20 -20.06 12.48
N TYR A 355 0.57 -21.20 12.71
CA TYR A 355 1.16 -22.54 12.66
C TYR A 355 0.60 -23.31 11.47
N THR A 356 1.25 -24.42 11.10
CA THR A 356 0.77 -25.30 10.03
C THR A 356 -0.58 -25.94 10.39
N GLY A 357 -1.44 -26.18 9.39
CA GLY A 357 -2.81 -26.67 9.64
C GLY A 357 -2.93 -28.01 10.37
N ALA A 358 -1.89 -28.86 10.28
CA ALA A 358 -1.87 -30.18 10.91
C ALA A 358 -1.63 -30.15 12.43
N ILE A 359 -1.15 -29.04 12.98
CA ILE A 359 -0.85 -28.94 14.42
C ILE A 359 -2.14 -29.10 15.26
N SER A 360 -2.02 -29.78 16.41
CA SER A 360 -3.13 -29.94 17.34
C SER A 360 -3.40 -28.66 18.13
N ASP A 361 -4.65 -28.48 18.56
CA ASP A 361 -5.06 -27.30 19.33
C ASP A 361 -4.35 -27.25 20.70
N LYS A 362 -4.09 -28.43 21.29
CA LYS A 362 -3.28 -28.58 22.51
C LYS A 362 -1.84 -28.10 22.29
N GLU A 363 -1.20 -28.48 21.19
CA GLU A 363 0.17 -28.06 20.89
C GLU A 363 0.29 -26.57 20.59
N ILE A 364 -0.65 -25.97 19.86
CA ILE A 364 -0.65 -24.51 19.68
C ILE A 364 -0.77 -23.82 21.03
N THR A 365 -1.70 -24.28 21.88
CA THR A 365 -1.89 -23.68 23.21
C THR A 365 -0.58 -23.66 24.00
N ALA A 366 0.16 -24.78 23.99
CA ALA A 366 1.46 -24.88 24.65
C ALA A 366 2.53 -23.95 24.05
N LYS A 367 2.58 -23.81 22.72
CA LYS A 367 3.63 -23.05 22.01
C LYS A 367 3.33 -21.57 21.84
N SER A 368 2.08 -21.16 21.98
CA SER A 368 1.62 -19.80 21.70
C SER A 368 2.02 -18.77 22.76
N GLY A 369 2.36 -19.22 23.97
CA GLY A 369 2.64 -18.36 25.12
C GLY A 369 1.40 -17.92 25.91
N ILE A 370 0.18 -18.32 25.49
CA ILE A 370 -1.05 -17.92 26.21
C ILE A 370 -1.10 -18.44 27.65
N ILE A 371 -0.54 -19.62 27.91
CA ILE A 371 -0.54 -20.24 29.24
C ILE A 371 0.24 -19.40 30.26
N ASP A 372 1.23 -18.64 29.81
CA ASP A 372 2.01 -17.76 30.69
C ASP A 372 1.27 -16.49 31.10
N LEU A 373 0.18 -16.15 30.40
CA LEU A 373 -0.69 -15.02 30.69
C LEU A 373 -1.83 -15.37 31.67
N ILE A 374 -2.03 -16.65 31.97
CA ILE A 374 -3.11 -17.14 32.84
C ILE A 374 -2.69 -17.03 34.31
N GLU A 375 -3.57 -16.46 35.13
CA GLU A 375 -3.36 -16.26 36.56
C GLU A 375 -4.09 -17.34 37.39
N ALA A 376 -3.65 -17.54 38.64
CA ALA A 376 -4.27 -18.49 39.55
C ALA A 376 -5.76 -18.16 39.79
N GLY A 377 -6.61 -19.18 39.68
CA GLY A 377 -8.07 -19.04 39.82
C GLY A 377 -8.81 -18.58 38.57
N ASP A 378 -8.11 -18.33 37.46
CA ASP A 378 -8.76 -18.04 36.18
C ASP A 378 -9.48 -19.27 35.59
N GLN A 379 -10.54 -19.01 34.83
CA GLN A 379 -11.21 -20.00 33.99
C GLN A 379 -10.95 -19.70 32.51
N VAL A 380 -10.48 -20.71 31.78
CA VAL A 380 -10.35 -20.66 30.32
C VAL A 380 -11.52 -21.44 29.73
N MET A 381 -12.30 -20.80 28.86
CA MET A 381 -13.38 -21.47 28.13
C MET A 381 -12.87 -21.85 26.74
N ALA A 382 -13.17 -23.06 26.29
CA ALA A 382 -12.68 -23.54 25.00
C ALA A 382 -13.70 -24.47 24.33
N ASP A 383 -13.36 -24.84 23.10
CA ASP A 383 -14.10 -25.86 22.37
C ASP A 383 -13.84 -27.26 22.93
N LYS A 384 -14.74 -28.21 22.69
CA LYS A 384 -14.64 -29.57 23.24
C LYS A 384 -13.34 -30.31 22.89
N GLY A 385 -12.67 -29.93 21.80
CA GLY A 385 -11.39 -30.50 21.36
C GLY A 385 -10.15 -30.04 22.16
N PHE A 386 -10.26 -29.03 23.03
CA PHE A 386 -9.13 -28.47 23.75
C PHE A 386 -8.79 -29.26 25.02
N LEU A 387 -7.95 -30.29 24.89
CA LEU A 387 -7.50 -31.12 26.01
C LEU A 387 -6.30 -30.51 26.77
N ILE A 388 -6.50 -29.33 27.36
CA ILE A 388 -5.44 -28.50 27.98
C ILE A 388 -5.54 -28.39 29.52
N GLN A 389 -6.40 -29.20 30.14
CA GLN A 389 -6.66 -29.16 31.59
C GLN A 389 -5.37 -29.34 32.41
N ASP A 390 -4.52 -30.27 32.01
CA ASP A 390 -3.20 -30.53 32.61
C ASP A 390 -2.30 -29.29 32.61
N MET A 391 -2.33 -28.50 31.53
CA MET A 391 -1.54 -27.27 31.42
C MET A 391 -2.07 -26.17 32.36
N LEU A 392 -3.39 -26.05 32.48
CA LEU A 392 -4.02 -25.04 33.33
C LEU A 392 -3.90 -25.35 34.82
N GLU A 393 -3.91 -26.63 35.20
CA GLU A 393 -3.72 -27.06 36.59
C GLU A 393 -2.37 -26.60 37.15
N THR A 394 -1.32 -26.58 36.33
CA THR A 394 0.00 -26.05 36.75
C THR A 394 -0.04 -24.56 37.14
N LYS A 395 -1.00 -23.81 36.60
CA LYS A 395 -1.25 -22.40 36.91
C LYS A 395 -2.36 -22.20 37.94
N GLN A 396 -2.88 -23.27 38.55
CA GLN A 396 -4.06 -23.24 39.42
C GLN A 396 -5.31 -22.65 38.73
N ALA A 397 -5.40 -22.82 37.41
CA ALA A 397 -6.53 -22.41 36.58
C ALA A 397 -7.39 -23.62 36.19
N SER A 398 -8.58 -23.37 35.64
CA SER A 398 -9.51 -24.44 35.26
C SER A 398 -10.06 -24.28 33.85
N LEU A 399 -10.31 -25.41 33.18
CA LEU A 399 -10.91 -25.45 31.85
C LEU A 399 -12.43 -25.57 31.92
N VAL A 400 -13.12 -24.80 31.08
CA VAL A 400 -14.56 -24.90 30.85
C VAL A 400 -14.79 -25.33 29.40
N ILE A 401 -15.18 -26.58 29.21
CA ILE A 401 -15.55 -27.16 27.90
C ILE A 401 -16.90 -27.87 27.99
N PRO A 402 -17.63 -28.03 26.86
CA PRO A 402 -18.82 -28.88 26.83
C PRO A 402 -18.50 -30.33 27.26
N PRO A 403 -19.42 -31.00 27.98
CA PRO A 403 -19.18 -32.36 28.46
C PRO A 403 -18.96 -33.37 27.33
N PHE A 404 -18.12 -34.38 27.59
CA PHE A 404 -17.95 -35.53 26.70
C PHE A 404 -19.17 -36.45 26.77
N LEU A 405 -19.51 -37.11 25.65
CA LEU A 405 -20.51 -38.18 25.70
C LEU A 405 -19.93 -39.29 26.57
N GLY A 406 -20.59 -39.60 27.68
CA GLY A 406 -20.18 -40.71 28.54
C GLY A 406 -20.29 -42.06 27.81
N LYS A 407 -19.68 -43.11 28.39
CA LYS A 407 -19.71 -44.49 27.85
C LYS A 407 -21.12 -45.06 27.58
N LYS A 408 -22.17 -44.43 28.15
CA LYS A 408 -23.58 -44.80 27.98
C LYS A 408 -24.28 -44.16 26.78
N GLY A 409 -23.60 -43.30 26.01
CA GLY A 409 -24.12 -42.74 24.76
C GLY A 409 -25.24 -41.70 24.89
N LYS A 410 -25.64 -41.29 26.10
CA LYS A 410 -26.67 -40.27 26.36
C LYS A 410 -26.19 -39.26 27.40
N PHE A 411 -26.51 -37.99 27.19
CA PHE A 411 -26.34 -36.94 28.19
C PHE A 411 -27.49 -36.97 29.20
N SER A 412 -27.19 -36.67 30.46
CA SER A 412 -28.20 -36.35 31.47
C SER A 412 -28.85 -34.99 31.19
N ALA A 413 -30.05 -34.74 31.74
CA ALA A 413 -30.75 -33.45 31.58
C ALA A 413 -29.89 -32.26 32.07
N ALA A 414 -29.12 -32.45 33.15
CA ALA A 414 -28.20 -31.44 33.67
C ALA A 414 -27.02 -31.17 32.72
N GLU A 415 -26.44 -32.21 32.11
CA GLU A 415 -25.37 -32.06 31.11
C GLU A 415 -25.86 -31.40 29.83
N VAL A 416 -27.09 -31.70 29.39
CA VAL A 416 -27.73 -31.04 28.25
C VAL A 416 -27.92 -29.55 28.55
N SER A 417 -28.47 -29.20 29.71
CA SER A 417 -28.65 -27.80 30.12
C SER A 417 -27.33 -27.04 30.16
N LYS A 418 -26.28 -27.63 30.77
CA LYS A 418 -24.94 -27.04 30.83
C LYS A 418 -24.32 -26.87 29.44
N THR A 419 -24.55 -27.81 28.53
CA THR A 419 -24.10 -27.73 27.14
C THR A 419 -24.78 -26.57 26.40
N HIS A 420 -26.10 -26.43 26.53
CA HIS A 420 -26.84 -25.32 25.92
C HIS A 420 -26.38 -23.96 26.45
N GLU A 421 -26.07 -23.87 27.74
CA GLU A 421 -25.60 -22.64 28.36
C GLU A 421 -24.21 -22.24 27.88
N ILE A 422 -23.25 -23.18 27.86
CA ILE A 422 -21.91 -22.95 27.29
C ILE A 422 -22.01 -22.55 25.82
N ALA A 423 -22.81 -23.27 25.02
CA ALA A 423 -23.01 -22.97 23.61
C ALA A 423 -23.60 -21.56 23.42
N ARG A 424 -24.60 -21.18 24.22
CA ARG A 424 -25.21 -19.83 24.17
C ARG A 424 -24.18 -18.73 24.44
N LEU A 425 -23.34 -18.90 25.45
CA LEU A 425 -22.28 -17.93 25.76
C LEU A 425 -21.23 -17.88 24.64
N ARG A 426 -20.88 -19.04 24.09
CA ARG A 426 -19.89 -19.15 23.02
C ARG A 426 -20.34 -18.49 21.70
N ILE A 427 -21.62 -18.54 21.34
CA ILE A 427 -22.15 -17.85 20.14
C ILE A 427 -21.76 -16.36 20.10
N HIS A 428 -21.77 -15.70 21.26
CA HIS A 428 -21.42 -14.27 21.37
C HIS A 428 -19.94 -14.03 21.03
N VAL A 429 -19.08 -14.96 21.42
CA VAL A 429 -17.63 -14.95 21.17
C VAL A 429 -17.31 -15.39 19.74
N GLU A 430 -18.03 -16.37 19.20
CA GLU A 430 -17.91 -16.80 17.80
C GLU A 430 -18.17 -15.64 16.84
N ARG A 431 -19.05 -14.69 17.20
CA ARG A 431 -19.24 -13.45 16.44
C ARG A 431 -17.98 -12.56 16.43
N ALA A 432 -17.18 -12.55 17.50
CA ALA A 432 -15.90 -11.84 17.54
C ALA A 432 -14.90 -12.48 16.56
N ILE A 433 -14.77 -13.80 16.62
CA ILE A 433 -13.92 -14.56 15.70
C ILE A 433 -14.40 -14.39 14.25
N ARG A 434 -15.73 -14.33 14.04
CA ARG A 434 -16.32 -14.07 12.73
C ARG A 434 -15.89 -12.71 12.18
N ARG A 435 -15.79 -11.65 13.00
CA ARG A 435 -15.27 -10.34 12.54
C ARG A 435 -13.86 -10.42 11.96
N ILE A 436 -13.02 -11.33 12.47
CA ILE A 436 -11.68 -11.60 11.93
C ILE A 436 -11.80 -12.36 10.60
N LYS A 437 -12.68 -13.35 10.52
CA LYS A 437 -12.92 -14.16 9.31
C LYS A 437 -13.63 -13.37 8.19
N GLU A 438 -14.35 -12.31 8.50
CA GLU A 438 -15.02 -11.42 7.54
C GLU A 438 -14.05 -10.54 6.74
N TYR A 439 -12.75 -10.55 7.05
CA TYR A 439 -11.78 -9.89 6.17
C TYR A 439 -11.69 -10.69 4.85
N PRO A 440 -12.02 -10.07 3.70
CA PRO A 440 -12.07 -10.80 2.41
C PRO A 440 -10.73 -11.45 2.04
N ILE A 441 -9.62 -10.91 2.57
CA ILE A 441 -8.28 -11.48 2.40
C ILE A 441 -8.15 -12.91 2.98
N PHE A 442 -8.99 -13.30 3.93
CA PHE A 442 -9.01 -14.64 4.55
C PHE A 442 -10.23 -15.49 4.18
N ASP A 443 -11.21 -14.92 3.46
CA ASP A 443 -12.40 -15.64 3.01
C ASP A 443 -12.07 -16.61 1.85
N GLY A 444 -11.14 -16.20 0.99
CA GLY A 444 -10.62 -17.00 -0.12
C GLY A 444 -9.38 -17.83 0.22
N VAL A 445 -8.79 -18.42 -0.81
CA VAL A 445 -7.47 -19.07 -0.72
C VAL A 445 -6.39 -17.99 -0.79
N VAL A 446 -5.65 -17.79 0.30
CA VAL A 446 -4.56 -16.82 0.34
C VAL A 446 -3.44 -17.25 -0.63
N PRO A 447 -3.02 -16.39 -1.57
CA PRO A 447 -1.93 -16.70 -2.48
C PRO A 447 -0.61 -16.92 -1.75
N LEU A 448 0.23 -17.84 -2.24
CA LEU A 448 1.56 -18.08 -1.67
C LEU A 448 2.47 -16.85 -1.72
N SER A 449 2.21 -15.90 -2.61
CA SER A 449 2.94 -14.62 -2.67
C SER A 449 2.78 -13.78 -1.41
N LEU A 450 1.68 -13.94 -0.66
CA LEU A 450 1.45 -13.25 0.61
C LEU A 450 2.07 -13.99 1.81
N ALA A 451 2.48 -15.26 1.64
CA ALA A 451 2.97 -16.12 2.71
C ALA A 451 4.11 -15.50 3.55
N PRO A 452 5.09 -14.76 3.00
CA PRO A 452 6.14 -14.14 3.82
C PRO A 452 5.63 -13.09 4.82
N SER A 453 4.45 -12.50 4.57
CA SER A 453 3.85 -11.45 5.39
C SER A 453 2.52 -11.86 6.03
N ILE A 454 2.09 -13.11 5.84
CA ILE A 454 0.74 -13.54 6.20
C ILE A 454 0.51 -13.50 7.71
N ASN A 455 1.55 -13.79 8.50
CA ASN A 455 1.50 -13.70 9.96
C ASN A 455 1.26 -12.26 10.42
N GLN A 456 1.98 -11.31 9.83
CA GLN A 456 1.84 -9.89 10.13
C GLN A 456 0.45 -9.39 9.77
N VAL A 457 -0.04 -9.72 8.57
CA VAL A 457 -1.38 -9.34 8.13
C VAL A 457 -2.46 -9.97 9.02
N TRP A 458 -2.30 -11.24 9.40
CA TRP A 458 -3.23 -11.94 10.30
C TRP A 458 -3.32 -11.28 11.68
N THR A 459 -2.19 -11.04 12.34
CA THR A 459 -2.15 -10.40 13.66
C THR A 459 -2.72 -8.98 13.59
N VAL A 460 -2.34 -8.19 12.59
CA VAL A 460 -2.84 -6.83 12.40
C VAL A 460 -4.36 -6.82 12.19
N CYS A 461 -4.88 -7.65 11.29
CA CYS A 461 -6.34 -7.73 11.05
C CYS A 461 -7.10 -8.14 12.31
N SER A 462 -6.55 -9.10 13.07
CA SER A 462 -7.14 -9.58 14.31
C SER A 462 -7.23 -8.46 15.35
N ILE A 463 -6.14 -7.72 15.59
CA ILE A 463 -6.14 -6.60 16.55
C ILE A 463 -7.03 -5.44 16.05
N LEU A 464 -7.04 -5.17 14.75
CA LEU A 464 -7.88 -4.10 14.17
C LEU A 464 -9.38 -4.33 14.42
N THR A 465 -9.82 -5.56 14.64
CA THR A 465 -11.24 -5.83 14.98
C THR A 465 -11.70 -5.15 16.26
N ASN A 466 -10.79 -4.87 17.20
CA ASN A 466 -11.11 -4.19 18.44
C ASN A 466 -11.56 -2.74 18.22
N PHE A 467 -11.24 -2.11 17.09
CA PHE A 467 -11.65 -0.74 16.75
C PHE A 467 -13.00 -0.66 16.02
N ARG A 468 -13.65 -1.81 15.74
CA ARG A 468 -14.97 -1.84 15.08
C ARG A 468 -16.14 -1.49 16.01
N GLY A 469 -15.85 -1.20 17.28
CA GLY A 469 -16.85 -0.99 18.32
C GLY A 469 -17.30 -2.28 19.01
N PRO A 470 -18.13 -2.19 20.05
CA PRO A 470 -18.51 -3.36 20.84
C PRO A 470 -19.34 -4.36 20.03
N LEU A 471 -19.34 -5.62 20.46
CA LEU A 471 -20.22 -6.67 19.94
C LEU A 471 -21.58 -6.70 20.65
N PHE A 472 -21.68 -6.04 21.80
CA PHE A 472 -22.78 -6.08 22.75
C PHE A 472 -23.20 -4.67 23.15
#